data_AF-A0A1I3SIY7-F1
#
_entry.id   AF-A0A1I3SIY7-F1
#
_cell.length_a   1.000
_cell.length_b   1.000
_cell.length_c   1.000
_cell.angle_alpha   90.00
_cell.angle_beta   90.00
_cell.angle_gamma   90.00
#
_symmetry.space_group_name_H-M   'P 1'
#
loop_
_entity.id
_entity.type
_entity.pdbx_description
1 polymer ?
#
loop_
_entity_poly.entity_id
_entity_poly.type
_entity_poly.pdbx_seq_one_letter_code
_entity_poly.pdbx_strand_id
1 'polypeptide(L)'
;MLRDGAHVTVTTRFPADAVRRFAKTGDWAGRLEVVGIDLRDPRQVIALCDRFLASGDPLDILANNAAQTLRRPPSAYAALAKGERSELPPGASTVPGFVLIAGLRWT
;
A
#
# COMPACT_ATOMS: atom_id res chain seq x y z
N MET A 1 -8.86 2.64 -11.90
CA MET A 1 -7.39 2.47 -12.01
C MET A 1 -7.02 1.00 -12.19
N LEU A 2 -6.95 0.16 -11.15
CA LEU A 2 -6.55 -1.26 -11.29
C LEU A 2 -7.41 -2.05 -12.29
N ARG A 3 -8.74 -1.90 -12.20
CA ARG A 3 -9.69 -2.50 -13.15
C ARG A 3 -9.51 -2.02 -14.58
N ASP A 4 -8.90 -0.85 -14.76
CA ASP A 4 -8.70 -0.19 -16.05
C ASP A 4 -7.27 -0.39 -16.58
N GLY A 5 -6.47 -1.27 -15.98
CA GLY A 5 -5.15 -1.62 -16.50
C GLY A 5 -3.96 -0.98 -15.78
N ALA A 6 -4.17 0.03 -14.93
CA ALA A 6 -3.07 0.77 -14.31
C ALA A 6 -2.24 -0.07 -13.34
N HIS A 7 -0.92 0.17 -13.31
CA HIS A 7 -0.07 -0.17 -12.18
C HIS A 7 -0.33 0.84 -11.06
N VAL A 8 -0.52 0.36 -9.83
CA VAL A 8 -0.90 1.20 -8.70
C VAL A 8 -0.06 0.86 -7.48
N THR A 9 0.68 1.85 -6.99
CA THR A 9 1.26 1.84 -5.64
C THR A 9 0.30 2.51 -4.67
N VAL A 10 -0.24 1.73 -3.72
CA VAL A 10 -1.10 2.23 -2.65
C VAL A 10 -0.27 2.47 -1.40
N THR A 11 -0.35 3.67 -0.83
CA THR A 11 0.30 4.04 0.43
C THR A 11 -0.69 4.00 1.59
N THR A 12 -0.30 3.41 2.71
CA THR A 12 -1.15 3.34 3.91
C THR A 12 -0.34 3.04 5.18
N ARG A 13 -0.87 3.45 6.34
CA ARG A 13 -0.37 3.02 7.66
C ARG A 13 -0.81 1.61 8.05
N PHE A 14 -1.70 1.01 7.26
CA PHE A 14 -2.30 -0.31 7.49
C PHE A 14 -2.12 -1.21 6.26
N PRO A 15 -0.86 -1.57 5.89
CA PRO A 15 -0.58 -2.27 4.65
C PRO A 15 -1.14 -3.71 4.62
N ALA A 16 -1.12 -4.44 5.74
CA ALA A 16 -1.63 -5.81 5.78
C ALA A 16 -3.17 -5.86 5.64
N ASP A 17 -3.89 -4.92 6.25
CA ASP A 17 -5.33 -4.77 6.07
C ASP A 17 -5.67 -4.37 4.62
N ALA A 18 -4.91 -3.45 4.02
CA ALA A 18 -5.10 -3.04 2.63
C ALA A 18 -4.94 -4.24 1.67
N VAL A 19 -3.86 -5.01 1.81
CA VAL A 19 -3.65 -6.23 1.02
C VAL A 19 -4.82 -7.20 1.15
N ARG A 20 -5.29 -7.45 2.38
CA ARG A 20 -6.44 -8.33 2.62
C ARG A 20 -7.71 -7.84 1.94
N ARG A 21 -7.95 -6.52 1.89
CA ARG A 21 -9.10 -5.96 1.19
C ARG A 21 -8.95 -6.08 -0.32
N PHE A 22 -7.79 -5.77 -0.88
CA PHE A 22 -7.54 -5.89 -2.32
C PHE A 22 -7.62 -7.34 -2.83
N ALA A 23 -7.13 -8.31 -2.06
CA ALA A 23 -7.24 -9.73 -2.40
C ALA A 23 -8.70 -10.22 -2.53
N LYS A 24 -9.68 -9.51 -1.94
CA LYS A 24 -11.11 -9.82 -2.07
C LYS A 24 -11.77 -9.16 -3.28
N THR A 25 -11.10 -8.22 -3.94
CA THR A 25 -11.69 -7.45 -5.05
C THR A 25 -11.26 -7.92 -6.43
N GLY A 26 -10.26 -8.79 -6.51
CA GLY A 26 -9.74 -9.39 -7.74
C GLY A 26 -8.31 -9.88 -7.58
N ASP A 27 -7.78 -10.47 -8.65
CA ASP A 27 -6.35 -10.76 -8.77
C ASP A 27 -5.61 -9.55 -9.37
N TRP A 28 -4.71 -8.99 -8.57
CA TRP A 28 -3.94 -7.80 -8.91
C TRP A 28 -2.44 -8.07 -8.98
N ALA A 29 -2.05 -9.36 -9.04
CA ALA A 29 -0.67 -9.81 -9.20
C ALA A 29 0.05 -9.01 -10.31
N GLY A 30 1.23 -8.47 -9.98
CA GLY A 30 2.07 -7.68 -10.90
C GLY A 30 1.61 -6.24 -11.17
N ARG A 31 0.43 -5.80 -10.69
CA ARG A 31 -0.07 -4.43 -10.91
C ARG A 31 -0.37 -3.65 -9.63
N LEU A 32 -0.48 -4.31 -8.48
CA LEU A 32 -0.68 -3.65 -7.19
C LEU A 32 0.54 -3.81 -6.28
N GLU A 33 1.07 -2.67 -5.84
CA GLU A 33 2.02 -2.59 -4.74
C GLU A 33 1.36 -1.92 -3.53
N VAL A 34 1.56 -2.45 -2.32
CA VAL A 34 1.11 -1.81 -1.08
C VAL A 34 2.32 -1.39 -0.24
N VAL A 35 2.49 -0.09 -0.06
CA VAL A 35 3.59 0.50 0.72
C VAL A 35 3.08 0.93 2.08
N GLY A 36 3.74 0.42 3.12
CA GLY A 36 3.53 0.84 4.50
C GLY A 36 4.22 2.17 4.75
N ILE A 37 3.46 3.23 5.00
CA ILE A 37 4.01 4.58 5.24
C ILE A 37 3.11 5.39 6.17
N ASP A 38 3.73 6.14 7.08
CA ASP A 38 3.09 7.22 7.81
C ASP A 38 3.44 8.57 7.16
N LEU A 39 2.51 9.12 6.39
CA LEU A 39 2.67 10.42 5.71
C LEU A 39 2.85 11.61 6.68
N ARG A 40 2.68 11.41 7.99
CA ARG A 40 3.02 12.42 9.01
C ARG A 40 4.51 12.51 9.27
N ASP A 41 5.29 11.49 8.93
CA ASP A 41 6.74 11.48 9.04
C ASP A 41 7.36 11.81 7.67
N PRO A 42 7.86 13.04 7.46
CA PRO A 42 8.39 13.46 6.16
C PRO A 42 9.59 12.63 5.72
N ARG A 43 10.33 12.00 6.64
CA ARG A 43 11.48 11.16 6.30
C ARG A 43 11.06 9.93 5.51
N GLN A 44 9.90 9.35 5.84
CA GLN A 44 9.38 8.20 5.11
C GLN A 44 8.90 8.59 3.71
N VAL A 45 8.36 9.81 3.55
CA VAL A 45 7.96 10.34 2.24
C VAL A 45 9.18 10.51 1.35
N ILE A 46 10.25 11.11 1.87
CA ILE A 46 11.52 11.26 1.14
C ILE A 46 12.08 9.90 0.73
N ALA A 47 12.16 8.94 1.65
CA ALA A 47 12.64 7.60 1.34
C ALA A 47 11.82 6.89 0.25
N LEU A 48 10.50 7.09 0.23
CA LEU A 48 9.63 6.55 -0.83
C LEU A 48 9.89 7.24 -2.18
N CYS A 49 10.07 8.56 -2.19
CA CYS A 49 10.44 9.31 -3.39
C CYS A 49 11.79 8.87 -3.95
N ASP A 50 12.81 8.71 -3.09
CA ASP A 50 14.14 8.24 -3.50
C ASP A 50 14.07 6.86 -4.15
N ARG A 51 13.21 5.97 -3.62
CA ARG A 51 12.94 4.66 -4.21
C ARG A 51 12.31 4.75 -5.60
N PHE A 52 11.31 5.62 -5.78
CA PHE A 52 10.69 5.83 -7.09
C PHE A 52 11.70 6.39 -8.11
N LEU A 53 12.51 7.36 -7.69
CA LEU A 53 13.59 7.89 -8.53
C LEU A 53 14.60 6.80 -8.92
N ALA A 54 14.96 5.91 -7.98
CA ALA A 54 15.87 4.80 -8.23
C ALA A 54 15.28 3.73 -9.19
N SER A 55 13.95 3.52 -9.18
CA SER A 55 13.29 2.62 -10.14
C SER A 55 13.30 3.14 -11.56
N GLY A 56 13.29 4.48 -11.74
CA GLY A 56 13.23 5.11 -13.05
C GLY A 56 11.85 5.04 -13.74
N ASP A 57 10.85 4.46 -13.08
CA ASP A 57 9.50 4.34 -13.61
C ASP A 57 8.80 5.72 -13.65
N PRO A 58 8.05 6.04 -14.73
CA PRO A 58 7.30 7.28 -14.81
C PRO A 58 6.14 7.31 -13.80
N LEU A 59 5.84 8.50 -13.26
CA LEU A 59 4.67 8.76 -12.42
C LEU A 59 3.61 9.53 -13.21
N ASP A 60 2.57 8.83 -13.66
CA ASP A 60 1.50 9.45 -14.46
C ASP A 60 0.44 10.14 -13.61
N ILE A 61 0.09 9.56 -12.46
CA ILE A 61 -1.03 10.02 -11.62
C ILE A 61 -0.63 10.01 -10.15
N LEU A 62 -0.83 11.14 -9.48
CA LEU A 62 -0.74 11.27 -8.02
C LEU A 62 -2.13 11.54 -7.43
N ALA A 63 -2.63 10.60 -6.62
CA ALA A 63 -3.91 10.74 -5.92
C ALA A 63 -3.69 11.01 -4.42
N ASN A 64 -3.85 12.26 -3.99
CA ASN A 64 -3.74 12.68 -2.58
C ASN A 64 -5.01 12.32 -1.78
N ASN A 65 -5.30 11.02 -1.68
CA ASN A 65 -6.48 10.49 -1.00
C ASN A 65 -6.34 10.41 0.53
N ALA A 66 -5.11 10.31 1.05
CA ALA A 66 -4.87 10.20 2.48
C ALA A 66 -5.23 11.51 3.20
N ALA A 67 -6.43 11.56 3.76
CA ALA A 67 -6.95 12.74 4.43
C ALA A 67 -7.68 12.36 5.73
N GLN A 68 -7.63 13.27 6.70
CA GLN A 68 -8.47 13.21 7.89
C GLN A 68 -8.95 14.61 8.23
N THR A 69 -10.24 14.87 8.05
CA THR A 69 -10.87 16.18 8.28
C THR A 69 -11.43 16.34 9.69
N LEU A 70 -11.63 15.22 10.40
CA LEU A 70 -12.12 15.20 11.78
C LEU A 70 -11.22 14.31 12.65
N ARG A 71 -10.96 14.72 13.88
CA ARG A 71 -10.30 13.86 14.88
C ARG A 71 -11.23 12.70 15.20
N ARG A 72 -10.81 11.47 14.86
CA ARG A 72 -11.55 10.26 15.20
C ARG A 72 -11.05 9.67 16.51
N PRO A 73 -11.93 9.09 17.34
CA PRO A 73 -11.48 8.34 18.51
C PRO A 73 -10.63 7.14 18.06
N PRO A 74 -9.68 6.65 18.89
CA PRO A 74 -8.85 5.50 18.55
C PRO A 74 -9.65 4.25 18.14
N SER A 75 -10.82 4.05 18.74
CA SER A 75 -11.73 2.95 18.42
C SER A 75 -12.18 2.91 16.96
N ALA A 76 -12.21 4.05 16.25
CA ALA A 76 -12.57 4.10 14.84
C ALA A 76 -11.59 3.33 13.94
N TYR A 77 -10.36 3.07 14.41
CA TYR A 77 -9.34 2.31 13.69
C TYR A 77 -9.23 0.86 14.16
N ALA A 78 -10.09 0.40 15.08
CA ALA A 78 -9.98 -0.92 15.69
C ALA A 78 -10.01 -2.06 14.65
N ALA A 79 -10.87 -1.95 13.63
CA ALA A 79 -10.94 -2.92 12.55
C ALA A 79 -9.64 -2.98 11.72
N LEU A 80 -9.06 -1.82 11.39
CA LEU A 80 -7.78 -1.72 10.67
C LEU A 80 -6.65 -2.32 11.51
N ALA A 81 -6.58 -1.95 12.79
CA ALA A 81 -5.58 -2.48 13.72
C ALA A 81 -5.69 -4.00 13.91
N LYS A 82 -6.91 -4.56 13.87
CA LYS A 82 -7.12 -6.01 13.90
C LYS A 82 -6.61 -6.67 12.61
N GLY A 83 -6.89 -6.06 11.46
CA GLY A 83 -6.40 -6.51 10.16
C GLY A 83 -4.88 -6.62 10.10
N GLU A 84 -4.18 -5.65 10.70
CA GLU A 84 -2.70 -5.62 10.76
C GLU A 84 -2.08 -6.77 11.58
N ARG A 85 -2.79 -7.27 12.59
CA ARG A 85 -2.30 -8.37 13.45
C ARG A 85 -2.66 -9.76 12.92
N SER A 86 -3.41 -9.83 11.83
CA SER A 86 -3.93 -11.09 11.31
C SER A 86 -3.01 -11.63 10.22
N GLU A 87 -2.96 -12.96 10.07
CA GLU A 87 -2.12 -13.62 9.06
C GLU A 87 -2.44 -13.14 7.64
N LEU A 88 -1.40 -12.91 6.85
CA LEU A 88 -1.53 -12.39 5.49
C LEU A 88 -2.20 -13.41 4.56
N PRO A 89 -2.94 -12.93 3.53
CA PRO A 89 -3.45 -13.82 2.49
C PRO A 89 -2.32 -14.60 1.78
N PRO A 90 -2.59 -15.81 1.26
CA PRO A 90 -1.65 -16.54 0.43
C PRO A 90 -1.12 -15.69 -0.72
N GLY A 91 0.18 -15.79 -0.99
CA GLY A 91 0.86 -14.97 -2.01
C GLY A 91 1.24 -13.57 -1.54
N ALA A 92 0.77 -13.08 -0.40
CA ALA A 92 1.26 -11.84 0.17
C ALA A 92 2.51 -12.06 1.04
N SER A 93 3.50 -11.17 0.92
CA SER A 93 4.71 -11.21 1.75
C SER A 93 5.07 -9.83 2.28
N THR A 94 5.56 -9.79 3.52
CA THR A 94 6.14 -8.59 4.11
C THR A 94 7.63 -8.51 3.78
N VAL A 95 8.06 -7.33 3.39
CA VAL A 95 9.47 -6.98 3.18
C VAL A 95 9.71 -5.65 3.89
N PRO A 96 10.93 -5.33 4.31
CA PRO A 96 11.19 -4.10 5.04
C PRO A 96 10.67 -2.87 4.27
N GLY A 97 9.63 -2.21 4.80
CA GLY A 97 9.01 -1.02 4.22
C GLY A 97 7.80 -1.26 3.28
N PHE A 98 7.46 -2.49 2.90
CA PHE A 98 6.35 -2.74 1.97
C PHE A 98 5.74 -4.16 2.13
N VAL A 99 4.53 -4.32 1.60
CA VAL A 99 3.86 -5.63 1.51
C VAL A 99 3.53 -5.88 0.05
N LEU A 100 4.11 -6.95 -0.49
CA LEU A 100 3.89 -7.36 -1.87
C LEU A 100 2.79 -8.40 -1.94
N ILE A 101 2.03 -8.39 -3.04
CA ILE A 101 1.18 -9.51 -3.47
C ILE A 101 1.87 -10.16 -4.66
N ALA A 102 2.27 -11.42 -4.52
CA ALA A 102 3.14 -12.13 -5.46
C ALA A 102 2.50 -12.30 -6.84
N GLY A 103 3.36 -12.15 -7.87
CA GLY A 103 3.03 -12.15 -9.29
C GLY A 103 4.20 -11.69 -10.15
N LEU A 104 5.32 -12.42 -10.09
CA LEU A 104 6.58 -12.28 -10.83
C LEU A 104 7.45 -11.01 -10.61
N ARG A 105 8.76 -11.26 -10.62
CA ARG A 105 9.88 -10.34 -10.46
C ARG A 105 10.24 -9.72 -11.82
N TRP A 106 10.64 -8.46 -11.83
CA TRP A 106 11.33 -7.84 -12.95
C TRP A 106 12.71 -8.50 -13.12
N THR A 107 13.00 -9.05 -14.30
CA THR A 107 14.35 -9.28 -14.82
C THR A 107 14.79 -8.09 -15.64
#